data_AF-A0A7G8E4F2-F1
#
_entry.id   AF-A0A7G8E4F2-F1
#
_cell.length_a   1.000
_cell.length_b   1.000
_cell.length_c   1.000
_cell.angle_alpha   90.00
_cell.angle_beta   90.00
_cell.angle_gamma   90.00
#
_symmetry.space_group_name_H-M   'P 1'
#
loop_
_entity.id
_entity.type
_entity.pdbx_description
1 polymer ?
#
loop_
_entity_poly.entity_id
_entity_poly.type
_entity_poly.pdbx_seq_one_letter_code
_entity_poly.pdbx_strand_id
1 'polypeptide(L)'
;MNDLTLVINLGSSSLKAALLESNGGSLWRGERNLAAGEELETALESWMAPALGPHRNTIARIGHRVVHGGERFTAATRIDAEVEQVLHQLIPLAPLHNPAALIGIHWTRQWTRELAPEPSQWACFDTGFHSTLPEAARTYALAEQLRQKGFRRFGFHGLNHQHVSETVMEQWCQQGREPSQLRLISAHLGAGASLAAISGGRCIDTTMGYTPMEGLVMATRSGSVDPGLLLELMREGLTTSEITAQLQQSGGLKGLSGLSGDMREIRAQVLAGHSGAQLALAVFRHRLLQGIGAMAASLGGVDVLALSGGIGEHDQALQTELKQMLDWIPALDLQVIPADEEGMIARLCQRAEADFAEDQPRSSSGDVDAALI
;
A
#
# COMPACT_ATOMS: atom_id res chain seq x y z
N MET A 1 -30.15 6.42 1.80
CA MET A 1 -29.25 7.52 2.20
C MET A 1 -28.00 7.39 1.37
N ASN A 2 -27.50 8.51 0.84
CA ASN A 2 -26.34 8.53 -0.04
C ASN A 2 -25.12 7.97 0.71
N ASP A 3 -24.58 6.86 0.23
CA ASP A 3 -23.55 6.09 0.95
C ASP A 3 -22.34 5.83 0.04
N LEU A 4 -22.07 6.79 -0.85
CA LEU A 4 -20.97 6.71 -1.80
C LEU A 4 -19.68 7.22 -1.19
N THR A 5 -18.62 6.44 -1.38
CA THR A 5 -17.25 6.81 -1.05
C THR A 5 -16.48 7.08 -2.33
N LEU A 6 -16.01 8.32 -2.51
CA LEU A 6 -15.00 8.63 -3.52
C LEU A 6 -13.63 8.25 -2.97
N VAL A 7 -12.89 7.44 -3.69
CA VAL A 7 -11.53 7.06 -3.35
C VAL A 7 -10.57 7.68 -4.34
N ILE A 8 -9.49 8.27 -3.84
CA ILE A 8 -8.49 8.97 -4.62
C ILE A 8 -7.10 8.42 -4.28
N ASN A 9 -6.38 7.99 -5.31
CA ASN A 9 -5.04 7.43 -5.24
C ASN A 9 -4.15 8.16 -6.25
N LEU A 10 -3.40 9.17 -5.78
CA LEU A 10 -2.55 10.00 -6.61
C LEU A 10 -1.09 9.57 -6.45
N GLY A 11 -0.52 9.00 -7.51
CA GLY A 11 0.90 8.73 -7.64
C GLY A 11 1.64 9.86 -8.34
N SER A 12 2.96 9.72 -8.49
CA SER A 12 3.81 10.70 -9.18
C SER A 12 3.61 10.73 -10.70
N SER A 13 3.02 9.68 -11.27
CA SER A 13 2.83 9.54 -12.72
C SER A 13 1.48 8.91 -13.13
N SER A 14 0.70 8.41 -12.17
CA SER A 14 -0.61 7.81 -12.39
C SER A 14 -1.59 8.32 -11.35
N LEU A 15 -2.79 8.65 -11.79
CA LEU A 15 -3.91 9.11 -10.99
C LEU A 15 -4.99 8.06 -11.10
N LYS A 16 -5.45 7.54 -9.97
CA LYS A 16 -6.53 6.57 -9.90
C LYS A 16 -7.62 7.10 -8.99
N ALA A 17 -8.86 6.88 -9.39
CA ALA A 17 -10.00 7.21 -8.56
C ALA A 17 -11.15 6.23 -8.79
N ALA A 18 -11.96 6.02 -7.75
CA ALA A 18 -13.11 5.14 -7.80
C ALA A 18 -14.27 5.75 -7.01
N LEU A 19 -15.49 5.58 -7.50
CA LEU A 19 -16.71 5.91 -6.79
C LEU A 19 -17.41 4.61 -6.41
N LEU A 20 -17.42 4.32 -5.11
CA LEU A 20 -17.81 3.03 -4.57
C LEU A 20 -19.03 3.16 -3.65
N GLU A 21 -19.93 2.19 -3.73
CA GLU A 21 -21.04 1.98 -2.82
C GLU A 21 -20.58 1.18 -1.58
N SER A 22 -21.27 1.34 -0.45
CA SER A 22 -20.94 0.60 0.78
C SER A 22 -21.07 -0.92 0.69
N ASN A 23 -21.83 -1.43 -0.28
CA ASN A 23 -21.91 -2.87 -0.54
C ASN A 23 -20.72 -3.40 -1.39
N GLY A 24 -19.74 -2.55 -1.71
CA GLY A 24 -18.61 -2.85 -2.58
C GLY A 24 -18.88 -2.64 -4.08
N GLY A 25 -20.10 -2.24 -4.45
CA GLY A 25 -20.45 -1.87 -5.82
C GLY A 25 -19.62 -0.70 -6.34
N SER A 26 -19.30 -0.71 -7.63
CA SER A 26 -18.50 0.35 -8.25
C SER A 26 -19.32 1.08 -9.30
N LEU A 27 -19.63 2.36 -9.05
CA LEU A 27 -20.35 3.21 -10.00
C LEU A 27 -19.42 3.77 -11.07
N TRP A 28 -18.17 4.03 -10.71
CA TRP A 28 -17.17 4.55 -11.62
C TRP A 28 -15.76 4.20 -11.15
N ARG A 29 -14.87 3.87 -12.07
CA ARG A 29 -13.43 3.74 -11.86
C ARG A 29 -12.71 4.42 -13.00
N GLY A 30 -11.70 5.19 -12.67
CA GLY A 30 -10.89 5.90 -13.64
C GLY A 30 -9.41 5.79 -13.30
N GLU A 31 -8.61 5.62 -14.34
CA GLU A 31 -7.16 5.73 -14.27
C GLU A 31 -6.67 6.64 -15.39
N ARG A 32 -5.71 7.50 -15.05
CA ARG A 32 -5.09 8.44 -15.99
C ARG A 32 -3.62 8.56 -15.67
N ASN A 33 -2.77 8.51 -16.70
CA ASN A 33 -1.36 8.89 -16.56
C ASN A 33 -1.22 10.41 -16.59
N LEU A 34 -0.38 10.95 -15.71
CA LEU A 34 -0.04 12.37 -15.71
C LEU A 34 0.97 12.64 -16.82
N ALA A 35 0.67 13.60 -17.71
CA ALA A 35 1.60 13.96 -18.77
C ALA A 35 2.84 14.67 -18.20
N ALA A 36 3.96 14.59 -18.92
CA ALA A 36 5.19 15.28 -18.49
C ALA A 36 4.95 16.80 -18.43
N GLY A 37 5.19 17.40 -17.26
CA GLY A 37 4.98 18.83 -17.04
C GLY A 37 3.53 19.26 -16.85
N GLU A 38 2.58 18.31 -16.77
CA GLU A 38 1.21 18.61 -16.40
C GLU A 38 1.08 18.82 -14.89
N GLU A 39 0.47 19.93 -14.49
CA GLU A 39 0.17 20.21 -13.08
C GLU A 39 -0.97 19.32 -12.58
N LEU A 40 -0.78 18.71 -11.40
CA LEU A 40 -1.72 17.74 -10.83
C LEU A 40 -3.12 18.34 -10.65
N GLU A 41 -3.24 19.57 -10.15
CA GLU A 41 -4.54 20.23 -9.96
C GLU A 41 -5.30 20.42 -11.29
N THR A 42 -4.59 20.80 -12.35
CA THR A 42 -5.17 20.92 -13.70
C THR A 42 -5.65 19.55 -14.21
N ALA A 43 -4.89 18.49 -13.93
CA ALA A 43 -5.28 17.14 -14.29
C ALA A 43 -6.55 16.70 -13.54
N LEU A 44 -6.66 17.01 -12.23
CA LEU A 44 -7.84 16.70 -11.42
C LEU A 44 -9.08 17.48 -11.92
N GLU A 45 -8.93 18.77 -12.24
CA GLU A 45 -10.05 19.59 -12.71
C GLU A 45 -10.55 19.17 -14.09
N SER A 46 -9.63 18.89 -15.03
CA SER A 46 -9.99 18.50 -16.40
C SER A 46 -10.55 17.09 -16.52
N TRP A 47 -10.25 16.20 -15.57
CA TRP A 47 -10.62 14.79 -15.63
C TRP A 47 -11.60 14.36 -14.55
N MET A 48 -11.31 14.62 -13.27
CA MET A 48 -12.15 14.16 -12.17
C MET A 48 -13.41 14.99 -12.01
N ALA A 49 -13.33 16.33 -12.07
CA ALA A 49 -14.50 17.18 -11.90
C ALA A 49 -15.65 16.85 -12.88
N PRO A 50 -15.43 16.72 -14.21
CA PRO A 50 -16.51 16.35 -15.13
C PRO A 50 -16.96 14.90 -14.96
N ALA A 51 -16.06 13.95 -14.66
CA ALA A 51 -16.40 12.55 -14.48
C ALA A 51 -17.28 12.31 -13.23
N LEU A 52 -17.01 13.04 -12.15
CA LEU A 52 -17.70 12.92 -10.86
C LEU A 52 -18.88 13.89 -10.73
N GLY A 53 -18.99 14.90 -11.60
CA GLY A 53 -20.05 15.91 -11.61
C GLY A 53 -21.47 15.34 -11.42
N PRO A 54 -21.87 14.28 -12.15
CA PRO A 54 -23.20 13.66 -11.99
C PRO A 54 -23.48 13.10 -10.58
N HIS A 55 -22.43 12.77 -9.82
CA HIS A 55 -22.51 12.16 -8.50
C HIS A 55 -22.07 13.09 -7.35
N ARG A 56 -21.67 14.34 -7.66
CA ARG A 56 -21.08 15.27 -6.69
C ARG A 56 -21.90 15.42 -5.41
N ASN A 57 -23.22 15.57 -5.53
CA ASN A 57 -24.15 15.76 -4.41
C ASN A 57 -24.49 14.46 -3.64
N THR A 58 -24.03 13.30 -4.13
CA THR A 58 -24.31 11.98 -3.53
C THR A 58 -23.08 11.35 -2.88
N ILE A 59 -21.92 12.00 -2.95
CA ILE A 59 -20.71 11.57 -2.25
C ILE A 59 -20.87 11.91 -0.76
N ALA A 60 -20.79 10.91 0.09
CA ALA A 60 -20.85 11.09 1.55
C ALA A 60 -19.46 11.15 2.18
N ARG A 61 -18.50 10.43 1.59
CA ARG A 61 -17.13 10.27 2.10
C ARG A 61 -16.11 10.37 0.98
N ILE A 62 -14.91 10.86 1.31
CA ILE A 62 -13.76 10.89 0.42
C ILE A 62 -12.57 10.25 1.12
N GLY A 63 -12.03 9.16 0.57
CA GLY A 63 -10.84 8.48 1.05
C GLY A 63 -9.62 8.80 0.19
N HIS A 64 -8.56 9.31 0.80
CA HIS A 64 -7.29 9.63 0.14
C HIS A 64 -6.24 8.60 0.53
N ARG A 65 -5.60 7.98 -0.47
CA ARG A 65 -4.40 7.17 -0.23
C ARG A 65 -3.23 8.09 0.12
N VAL A 66 -2.60 7.82 1.25
CA VAL A 66 -1.37 8.47 1.70
C VAL A 66 -0.29 7.42 1.86
N VAL A 67 0.88 7.61 1.24
CA VAL A 67 1.94 6.60 1.26
C VAL A 67 2.56 6.46 2.66
N HIS A 68 2.83 7.57 3.35
CA HIS A 68 3.54 7.51 4.63
C HIS A 68 2.78 8.26 5.74
N GLY A 69 2.33 7.52 6.76
CA GLY A 69 1.64 8.05 7.96
C GLY A 69 2.57 8.34 9.14
N GLY A 70 3.85 7.98 9.02
CA GLY A 70 4.83 8.15 10.09
C GLY A 70 4.47 7.25 11.27
N GLU A 71 4.87 7.66 12.47
CA GLU A 71 4.53 6.92 13.69
C GLU A 71 3.13 7.24 14.21
N ARG A 72 2.59 8.42 13.86
CA ARG A 72 1.33 8.93 14.39
C ARG A 72 0.12 8.25 13.77
N PHE A 73 0.13 8.04 12.46
CA PHE A 73 -1.06 7.57 11.74
C PHE A 73 -0.99 6.08 11.43
N THR A 74 -1.64 5.29 12.28
CA THR A 74 -1.66 3.82 12.21
C THR A 74 -2.97 3.25 11.65
N ALA A 75 -3.99 4.09 11.45
CA ALA A 75 -5.30 3.72 10.92
C ALA A 75 -5.88 4.86 10.06
N ALA A 76 -6.99 4.59 9.38
CA ALA A 76 -7.70 5.63 8.64
C ALA A 76 -8.10 6.77 9.57
N THR A 77 -7.78 8.00 9.17
CA THR A 77 -7.88 9.17 10.05
C THR A 77 -8.71 10.25 9.35
N ARG A 78 -9.73 10.78 10.05
CA ARG A 78 -10.52 11.90 9.53
C ARG A 78 -9.63 13.11 9.34
N ILE A 79 -9.68 13.73 8.17
CA ILE A 79 -8.85 14.87 7.83
C ILE A 79 -9.48 16.13 8.39
N ASP A 80 -8.70 16.80 9.25
CA ASP A 80 -8.91 18.18 9.69
C ASP A 80 -7.64 19.00 9.47
N ALA A 81 -7.63 20.25 9.95
CA ALA A 81 -6.49 21.15 9.81
C ALA A 81 -5.23 20.65 10.55
N GLU A 82 -5.38 19.96 11.69
CA GLU A 82 -4.24 19.44 12.44
C GLU A 82 -3.62 18.24 11.70
N VAL A 83 -4.46 17.33 11.21
CA VAL A 83 -4.02 16.17 10.42
C VAL A 83 -3.28 16.63 9.18
N GLU A 84 -3.80 17.61 8.44
CA GLU A 84 -3.12 18.16 7.25
C GLU A 84 -1.75 18.77 7.60
N GLN A 85 -1.64 19.51 8.69
CA GLN A 85 -0.36 20.07 9.15
C GLN A 85 0.67 18.97 9.45
N VAL A 86 0.25 17.87 10.07
CA VAL A 86 1.14 16.74 10.33
C VAL A 86 1.53 16.04 9.03
N LEU A 87 0.59 15.83 8.11
CA LEU A 87 0.88 15.24 6.80
C LEU A 87 1.93 16.06 6.03
N HIS A 88 1.90 17.39 6.13
CA HIS A 88 2.96 18.25 5.60
C HIS A 88 4.32 17.98 6.26
N GLN A 89 4.37 17.78 7.57
CA GLN A 89 5.62 17.45 8.29
C GLN A 89 6.17 16.06 7.90
N LEU A 90 5.33 15.17 7.37
CA LEU A 90 5.71 13.83 6.91
C LEU A 90 6.21 13.82 5.45
N ILE A 91 6.19 14.94 4.72
CA ILE A 91 6.71 15.03 3.35
C ILE A 91 8.15 14.48 3.23
N PRO A 92 9.09 14.77 4.16
CA PRO A 92 10.45 14.22 4.07
C PRO A 92 10.52 12.67 4.09
N LEU A 93 9.51 11.98 4.62
CA LEU A 93 9.45 10.51 4.62
C LEU A 93 9.02 9.92 3.27
N ALA A 94 8.23 10.67 2.49
CA ALA A 94 7.75 10.27 1.17
C ALA A 94 7.61 11.48 0.23
N PRO A 95 8.74 12.08 -0.19
CA PRO A 95 8.75 13.38 -0.86
C PRO A 95 8.10 13.37 -2.25
N LEU A 96 8.01 12.20 -2.89
CA LEU A 96 7.37 12.05 -4.21
C LEU A 96 5.88 11.68 -4.13
N HIS A 97 5.38 11.34 -2.94
CA HIS A 97 4.04 10.75 -2.80
C HIS A 97 3.12 11.53 -1.86
N ASN A 98 3.59 11.90 -0.67
CA ASN A 98 2.77 12.65 0.27
C ASN A 98 2.33 14.04 -0.26
N PRO A 99 3.14 14.78 -1.05
CA PRO A 99 2.66 16.02 -1.67
C PRO A 99 1.49 15.82 -2.63
N ALA A 100 1.49 14.75 -3.44
CA ALA A 100 0.39 14.47 -4.36
C ALA A 100 -0.91 14.18 -3.59
N ALA A 101 -0.84 13.44 -2.49
CA ALA A 101 -2.00 13.21 -1.63
C ALA A 101 -2.54 14.51 -1.01
N LEU A 102 -1.66 15.39 -0.51
CA LEU A 102 -2.04 16.71 0.02
C LEU A 102 -2.73 17.59 -1.02
N ILE A 103 -2.26 17.59 -2.27
CA ILE A 103 -2.92 18.29 -3.38
C ILE A 103 -4.32 17.73 -3.61
N GLY A 104 -4.48 16.40 -3.61
CA GLY A 104 -5.80 15.76 -3.74
C GLY A 104 -6.77 16.13 -2.62
N ILE A 105 -6.28 16.16 -1.37
CA ILE A 105 -7.05 16.60 -0.19
C ILE A 105 -7.50 18.05 -0.36
N HIS A 106 -6.58 18.93 -0.77
CA HIS A 106 -6.89 20.34 -0.99
C HIS A 106 -7.91 20.53 -2.11
N TRP A 107 -7.68 19.90 -3.26
CA TRP A 107 -8.57 19.99 -4.43
C TRP A 107 -9.97 19.48 -4.09
N THR A 108 -10.11 18.32 -3.46
CA THR A 108 -11.44 17.79 -3.10
C THR A 108 -12.17 18.69 -2.13
N ARG A 109 -11.48 19.27 -1.14
CA ARG A 109 -12.08 20.23 -0.20
C ARG A 109 -12.63 21.45 -0.94
N GLN A 110 -11.89 21.99 -1.89
CA GLN A 110 -12.39 23.10 -2.72
C GLN A 110 -13.58 22.65 -3.57
N TRP A 111 -13.47 21.49 -4.21
CA TRP A 111 -14.50 20.93 -5.09
C TRP A 111 -15.80 20.58 -4.35
N THR A 112 -15.78 20.35 -3.04
CA THR A 112 -16.96 20.00 -2.24
C THR A 112 -17.45 21.12 -1.31
N ARG A 113 -16.76 22.26 -1.23
CA ARG A 113 -17.03 23.32 -0.24
C ARG A 113 -18.46 23.88 -0.22
N GLU A 114 -19.15 23.87 -1.37
CA GLU A 114 -20.51 24.39 -1.52
C GLU A 114 -21.59 23.34 -1.22
N LEU A 115 -21.21 22.10 -0.91
CA LEU A 115 -22.14 21.01 -0.63
C LEU A 115 -22.64 21.10 0.82
N ALA A 116 -23.92 20.78 1.01
CA ALA A 116 -24.56 20.69 2.31
C ALA A 116 -25.36 19.38 2.41
N PRO A 117 -24.95 18.41 3.25
CA PRO A 117 -23.72 18.40 4.05
C PRO A 117 -22.44 18.24 3.19
N GLU A 118 -21.32 18.76 3.69
CA GLU A 118 -20.01 18.50 3.09
C GLU A 118 -19.56 17.05 3.38
N PRO A 119 -19.02 16.31 2.38
CA PRO A 119 -18.54 14.96 2.59
C PRO A 119 -17.35 14.93 3.56
N SER A 120 -17.31 13.91 4.43
CA SER A 120 -16.18 13.69 5.31
C SER A 120 -14.95 13.23 4.52
N GLN A 121 -13.77 13.75 4.85
CA GLN A 121 -12.52 13.35 4.19
C GLN A 121 -11.65 12.53 5.13
N TRP A 122 -10.99 11.50 4.60
CA TRP A 122 -10.20 10.53 5.36
C TRP A 122 -8.87 10.25 4.68
N ALA A 123 -7.80 10.18 5.46
CA ALA A 123 -6.49 9.73 5.01
C ALA A 123 -6.31 8.25 5.35
N CYS A 124 -5.98 7.42 4.37
CA CYS A 124 -5.73 5.99 4.50
C CYS A 124 -4.29 5.66 4.12
N PHE A 125 -3.55 4.99 5.01
CA PHE A 125 -2.09 4.94 4.95
C PHE A 125 -1.55 3.58 4.48
N ASP A 126 -0.65 3.57 3.49
CA ASP A 126 0.08 2.36 3.08
C ASP A 126 0.94 1.74 4.20
N THR A 127 1.26 2.54 5.20
CA THR A 127 2.05 2.15 6.39
C THR A 127 1.15 1.67 7.54
N GLY A 128 -0.16 1.91 7.49
CA GLY A 128 -1.08 1.70 8.61
C GLY A 128 -1.22 0.25 9.04
N PHE A 129 -1.38 -0.67 8.08
CA PHE A 129 -1.53 -2.10 8.37
C PHE A 129 -0.32 -2.72 9.08
N HIS A 130 0.87 -2.15 8.85
CA HIS A 130 2.13 -2.61 9.44
C HIS A 130 2.39 -2.01 10.84
N SER A 131 1.47 -1.17 11.34
CA SER A 131 1.57 -0.62 12.70
C SER A 131 1.55 -1.68 13.80
N THR A 132 1.13 -2.91 13.49
CA THR A 132 1.13 -4.05 14.41
C THR A 132 2.46 -4.80 14.50
N LEU A 133 3.47 -4.44 13.69
CA LEU A 133 4.80 -5.09 13.71
C LEU A 133 5.36 -5.13 15.15
N PRO A 134 5.85 -6.27 15.67
CA PRO A 134 6.51 -6.30 16.97
C PRO A 134 7.78 -5.43 16.97
N GLU A 135 8.22 -5.01 18.16
CA GLU A 135 9.41 -4.14 18.29
C GLU A 135 10.65 -4.72 17.60
N ALA A 136 10.84 -6.04 17.72
CA ALA A 136 11.94 -6.76 17.08
C ALA A 136 11.90 -6.69 15.54
N ALA A 137 10.73 -6.64 14.92
CA ALA A 137 10.60 -6.59 13.45
C ALA A 137 10.67 -5.16 12.90
N ARG A 138 10.24 -4.16 13.69
CA ARG A 138 10.32 -2.74 13.30
C ARG A 138 11.69 -2.10 13.54
N THR A 139 12.46 -2.61 14.49
CA THR A 139 13.68 -1.95 14.98
C THR A 139 14.90 -2.29 14.14
N TYR A 140 15.58 -1.29 13.59
CA TYR A 140 16.92 -1.50 13.05
C TYR A 140 17.96 -1.58 14.17
N ALA A 141 18.97 -2.42 14.00
CA ALA A 141 20.12 -2.57 14.90
C ALA A 141 21.11 -1.39 14.78
N LEU A 142 20.59 -0.16 14.91
CA LEU A 142 21.33 1.10 14.89
C LEU A 142 21.48 1.64 16.30
N ALA A 143 22.42 2.56 16.52
CA ALA A 143 22.59 3.26 17.79
C ALA A 143 21.28 3.96 18.22
N GLU A 144 21.05 4.04 19.53
CA GLU A 144 19.80 4.54 20.09
C GLU A 144 19.43 5.95 19.61
N GLN A 145 20.41 6.85 19.48
CA GLN A 145 20.14 8.23 19.05
C GLN A 145 19.56 8.28 17.62
N LEU A 146 19.84 7.29 16.77
CA LEU A 146 19.23 7.18 15.45
C LEU A 146 17.82 6.60 15.56
N ARG A 147 17.61 5.58 16.41
CA ARG A 147 16.27 5.01 16.63
C ARG A 147 15.30 6.05 17.18
N GLN A 148 15.74 6.91 18.11
CA GLN A 148 14.95 8.00 18.67
C GLN A 148 14.56 9.10 17.65
N LYS A 149 15.20 9.14 16.47
CA LYS A 149 14.80 10.00 15.35
C LYS A 149 13.68 9.40 14.49
N GLY A 150 13.16 8.22 14.85
CA GLY A 150 12.14 7.52 14.08
C GLY A 150 12.70 6.67 12.93
N PHE A 151 14.01 6.35 12.92
CA PHE A 151 14.58 5.43 11.93
C PHE A 151 14.22 3.99 12.29
N ARG A 152 13.20 3.46 11.61
CA ARG A 152 12.63 2.14 11.82
C ARG A 152 12.00 1.60 10.54
N ARG A 153 11.68 0.32 10.52
CA ARG A 153 10.85 -0.27 9.47
C ARG A 153 9.40 0.19 9.66
N PHE A 154 8.83 0.72 8.57
CA PHE A 154 7.42 1.06 8.46
C PHE A 154 6.66 0.04 7.63
N GLY A 155 7.21 -0.40 6.50
CA GLY A 155 6.51 -1.26 5.54
C GLY A 155 5.50 -0.48 4.68
N PHE A 156 5.21 -0.98 3.48
CA PHE A 156 4.28 -0.32 2.53
C PHE A 156 3.39 -1.36 1.85
N HIS A 157 2.56 -0.94 0.89
CA HIS A 157 1.46 -1.74 0.34
C HIS A 157 0.50 -2.27 1.42
N GLY A 158 0.40 -1.58 2.56
CA GLY A 158 -0.42 -2.00 3.68
C GLY A 158 -1.90 -2.09 3.34
N LEU A 159 -2.42 -1.20 2.48
CA LEU A 159 -3.80 -1.27 2.00
C LEU A 159 -4.07 -2.57 1.21
N ASN A 160 -3.16 -2.95 0.30
CA ASN A 160 -3.28 -4.22 -0.42
C ASN A 160 -3.09 -5.43 0.51
N HIS A 161 -2.06 -5.43 1.36
CA HIS A 161 -1.84 -6.51 2.33
C HIS A 161 -3.03 -6.69 3.29
N GLN A 162 -3.65 -5.59 3.73
CA GLN A 162 -4.86 -5.63 4.55
C GLN A 162 -6.04 -6.21 3.78
N HIS A 163 -6.26 -5.78 2.53
CA HIS A 163 -7.30 -6.35 1.69
C HIS A 163 -7.12 -7.87 1.51
N VAL A 164 -5.91 -8.31 1.16
CA VAL A 164 -5.58 -9.73 0.99
C VAL A 164 -5.79 -10.48 2.30
N SER A 165 -5.35 -9.90 3.42
CA SER A 165 -5.55 -10.47 4.76
C SER A 165 -7.02 -10.69 5.08
N GLU A 166 -7.87 -9.68 4.88
CA GLU A 166 -9.30 -9.74 5.21
C GLU A 166 -10.01 -10.74 4.29
N THR A 167 -9.70 -10.76 2.99
CA THR A 167 -10.28 -11.70 2.04
C THR A 167 -9.93 -13.15 2.36
N VAL A 168 -8.66 -13.45 2.63
CA VAL A 168 -8.21 -14.81 2.99
C VAL A 168 -8.79 -15.21 4.35
N MET A 169 -8.85 -14.29 5.31
CA MET A 169 -9.43 -14.53 6.62
C MET A 169 -10.91 -14.90 6.53
N GLU A 170 -11.68 -14.20 5.70
CA GLU A 170 -13.09 -14.50 5.47
C GLU A 170 -13.27 -15.93 4.92
N GLN A 171 -12.50 -16.29 3.90
CA GLN A 171 -12.52 -17.64 3.32
C GLN A 171 -12.11 -18.72 4.33
N TRP A 172 -11.13 -18.43 5.18
CA TRP A 172 -10.68 -19.30 6.26
C TRP A 172 -11.79 -19.55 7.29
N CYS A 173 -12.48 -18.50 7.71
CA CYS A 173 -13.59 -18.61 8.66
C CYS A 173 -14.78 -19.38 8.08
N GLN A 174 -15.06 -19.22 6.79
CA GLN A 174 -16.12 -19.98 6.09
C GLN A 174 -15.86 -21.50 6.10
N GLN A 175 -14.60 -21.93 6.27
CA GLN A 175 -14.24 -23.34 6.45
C GLN A 175 -14.41 -23.83 7.90
N GLY A 176 -14.95 -23.02 8.81
CA GLY A 176 -15.12 -23.34 10.22
C GLY A 176 -13.82 -23.30 11.03
N ARG A 177 -12.80 -22.58 10.55
CA ARG A 177 -11.48 -22.47 11.18
C ARG A 177 -11.34 -21.16 11.94
N GLU A 178 -10.63 -21.19 13.06
CA GLU A 178 -10.48 -20.02 13.91
C GLU A 178 -9.54 -18.98 13.26
N PRO A 179 -9.89 -17.68 13.26
CA PRO A 179 -9.06 -16.62 12.70
C PRO A 179 -7.64 -16.60 13.23
N SER A 180 -7.48 -16.82 14.55
CA SER A 180 -6.18 -16.76 15.23
C SER A 180 -5.21 -17.87 14.82
N GLN A 181 -5.68 -18.89 14.10
CA GLN A 181 -4.84 -19.99 13.61
C GLN A 181 -4.25 -19.70 12.22
N LEU A 182 -4.75 -18.70 11.50
CA LEU A 182 -4.28 -18.40 10.15
C LEU A 182 -2.87 -17.80 10.18
N ARG A 183 -1.91 -18.50 9.55
CA ARG A 183 -0.59 -17.97 9.19
C ARG A 183 -0.56 -17.71 7.69
N LEU A 184 -0.61 -16.44 7.33
CA LEU A 184 -0.69 -15.97 5.95
C LEU A 184 0.60 -15.25 5.57
N ILE A 185 1.16 -15.61 4.42
CA ILE A 185 2.10 -14.75 3.71
C ILE A 185 1.34 -14.06 2.58
N SER A 186 1.21 -12.74 2.66
CA SER A 186 0.69 -11.94 1.55
C SER A 186 1.86 -11.45 0.70
N ALA A 187 1.85 -11.78 -0.59
CA ALA A 187 2.87 -11.40 -1.55
C ALA A 187 2.28 -10.44 -2.59
N HIS A 188 2.50 -9.14 -2.37
CA HIS A 188 2.17 -8.13 -3.37
C HIS A 188 3.33 -8.06 -4.38
N LEU A 189 3.10 -8.55 -5.59
CA LEU A 189 4.10 -8.63 -6.65
C LEU A 189 3.63 -7.77 -7.83
N GLY A 190 4.21 -6.60 -8.01
CA GLY A 190 3.96 -5.70 -9.13
C GLY A 190 5.23 -4.97 -9.54
N ALA A 191 5.10 -3.75 -10.09
CA ALA A 191 6.26 -2.90 -10.36
C ALA A 191 7.03 -2.54 -9.08
N GLY A 192 6.31 -2.42 -7.96
CA GLY A 192 6.84 -2.60 -6.60
C GLY A 192 6.46 -3.97 -6.05
N ALA A 193 7.31 -4.54 -5.21
CA ALA A 193 7.04 -5.85 -4.62
C ALA A 193 7.36 -5.89 -3.13
N SER A 194 6.47 -6.46 -2.33
CA SER A 194 6.67 -6.69 -0.90
C SER A 194 5.97 -7.94 -0.42
N LEU A 195 6.50 -8.51 0.67
CA LEU A 195 5.81 -9.54 1.45
C LEU A 195 5.37 -8.97 2.79
N ALA A 196 4.31 -9.55 3.34
CA ALA A 196 3.89 -9.37 4.72
C ALA A 196 3.58 -10.73 5.34
N ALA A 197 4.15 -10.99 6.52
CA ALA A 197 3.80 -12.13 7.35
C ALA A 197 2.67 -11.72 8.29
N ILE A 198 1.55 -12.44 8.23
CA ILE A 198 0.30 -12.07 8.87
C ILE A 198 -0.16 -13.23 9.75
N SER A 199 -0.31 -12.96 11.05
CA SER A 199 -0.79 -13.92 12.04
C SER A 199 -2.14 -13.46 12.58
N GLY A 200 -3.20 -14.22 12.34
CA GLY A 200 -4.54 -13.89 12.83
C GLY A 200 -5.03 -12.50 12.38
N GLY A 201 -4.69 -12.09 11.16
CA GLY A 201 -5.06 -10.78 10.60
C GLY A 201 -4.15 -9.62 11.01
N ARG A 202 -3.10 -9.87 11.81
CA ARG A 202 -2.12 -8.85 12.22
C ARG A 202 -0.81 -9.03 11.48
N CYS A 203 -0.28 -7.96 10.89
CA CYS A 203 1.05 -7.98 10.30
C CYS A 203 2.12 -8.07 11.40
N ILE A 204 2.97 -9.10 11.31
CA ILE A 204 4.07 -9.35 12.26
C ILE A 204 5.46 -9.24 11.62
N ASP A 205 5.55 -9.21 10.29
CA ASP A 205 6.79 -8.97 9.56
C ASP A 205 6.49 -8.43 8.15
N THR A 206 7.42 -7.66 7.55
CA THR A 206 7.30 -7.18 6.17
C THR A 206 8.65 -6.85 5.55
N THR A 207 8.78 -7.03 4.24
CA THR A 207 10.07 -6.88 3.55
C THR A 207 10.48 -5.43 3.31
N MET A 208 9.52 -4.54 3.08
CA MET A 208 9.85 -3.12 2.89
C MET A 208 10.17 -2.46 4.22
N GLY A 209 11.05 -1.46 4.16
CA GLY A 209 11.77 -0.91 5.29
C GLY A 209 11.25 0.42 5.79
N TYR A 210 12.21 1.28 6.12
CA TYR A 210 12.01 2.72 6.25
C TYR A 210 11.50 3.35 4.94
N THR A 211 11.94 2.80 3.80
CA THR A 211 11.49 3.22 2.47
C THR A 211 10.94 2.03 1.68
N PRO A 212 10.18 2.27 0.59
CA PRO A 212 9.71 1.21 -0.31
C PRO A 212 10.83 0.53 -1.13
N MET A 213 12.11 0.79 -0.85
CA MET A 213 13.24 0.26 -1.60
C MET A 213 13.81 -1.04 -1.01
N GLU A 214 13.74 -1.22 0.31
CA GLU A 214 14.22 -2.43 0.97
C GLU A 214 13.37 -3.65 0.58
N GLY A 215 13.99 -4.83 0.57
CA GLY A 215 13.31 -6.11 0.43
C GLY A 215 13.52 -6.75 -0.94
N LEU A 216 12.41 -7.04 -1.62
CA LEU A 216 12.42 -7.79 -2.88
C LEU A 216 13.02 -6.99 -4.04
N VAL A 217 13.48 -7.73 -5.05
CA VAL A 217 13.80 -7.18 -6.37
C VAL A 217 12.50 -6.71 -7.02
N MET A 218 12.51 -5.52 -7.60
CA MET A 218 11.32 -4.91 -8.23
C MET A 218 11.61 -4.52 -9.68
N ALA A 219 10.70 -3.83 -10.35
CA ALA A 219 10.88 -3.45 -11.76
C ALA A 219 12.15 -2.60 -11.98
N THR A 220 12.30 -1.52 -11.20
CA THR A 220 13.44 -0.59 -11.29
C THR A 220 14.15 -0.36 -9.96
N ARG A 221 13.55 -0.80 -8.85
CA ARG A 221 14.17 -0.74 -7.53
C ARG A 221 15.02 -1.98 -7.28
N SER A 222 16.21 -1.77 -6.72
CA SER A 222 17.17 -2.85 -6.44
C SER A 222 16.64 -3.90 -5.47
N GLY A 223 15.78 -3.51 -4.53
CA GLY A 223 15.59 -4.29 -3.32
C GLY A 223 16.75 -4.08 -2.35
N SER A 224 16.92 -5.02 -1.41
CA SER A 224 18.01 -4.98 -0.45
C SER A 224 19.39 -5.16 -1.09
N VAL A 225 20.32 -4.29 -0.71
CA VAL A 225 21.75 -4.36 -1.03
C VAL A 225 22.56 -4.20 0.26
N ASP A 226 23.82 -4.61 0.24
CA ASP A 226 24.72 -4.47 1.38
C ASP A 226 24.97 -2.97 1.69
N PRO A 227 24.75 -2.49 2.93
CA PRO A 227 25.13 -1.13 3.32
C PRO A 227 26.61 -0.82 3.11
N GLY A 228 27.50 -1.80 3.25
CA GLY A 228 28.94 -1.66 3.00
C GLY A 228 29.25 -1.34 1.53
N LEU A 229 28.46 -1.89 0.59
CA LEU A 229 28.56 -1.55 -0.83
C LEU A 229 28.25 -0.07 -1.07
N LEU A 230 27.26 0.50 -0.36
CA LEU A 230 26.91 1.91 -0.51
C LEU A 230 28.06 2.83 -0.07
N LEU A 231 28.74 2.46 1.02
CA LEU A 231 29.92 3.20 1.49
C LEU A 231 31.07 3.12 0.49
N GLU A 232 31.26 1.98 -0.17
CA GLU A 232 32.29 1.82 -1.18
C GLU A 232 32.01 2.66 -2.43
N LEU A 233 30.76 2.66 -2.92
CA LEU A 233 30.36 3.52 -4.05
C LEU A 233 30.61 5.00 -3.77
N MET A 234 30.41 5.45 -2.52
CA MET A 234 30.73 6.82 -2.12
C MET A 234 32.25 7.09 -2.13
N ARG A 235 33.09 6.10 -1.77
CA ARG A 235 34.55 6.22 -1.84
C ARG A 235 35.06 6.26 -3.28
N GLU A 236 34.39 5.56 -4.19
CA GLU A 236 34.59 5.63 -5.65
C GLU A 236 34.11 6.97 -6.25
N GLY A 237 33.54 7.86 -5.43
CA GLY A 237 33.19 9.22 -5.81
C GLY A 237 31.75 9.42 -6.25
N LEU A 238 30.89 8.41 -6.16
CA LEU A 238 29.46 8.58 -6.45
C LEU A 238 28.78 9.40 -5.36
N THR A 239 27.97 10.35 -5.79
CA THR A 239 27.12 11.14 -4.90
C THR A 239 25.93 10.35 -4.39
N THR A 240 25.34 10.80 -3.28
CA THR A 240 24.10 10.20 -2.74
C THR A 240 22.96 10.23 -3.74
N SER A 241 22.87 11.28 -4.57
CA SER A 241 21.88 11.39 -5.64
C SER A 241 22.08 10.35 -6.75
N GLU A 242 23.32 10.12 -7.18
CA GLU A 242 23.64 9.12 -8.20
C GLU A 242 23.35 7.70 -7.69
N ILE A 243 23.77 7.39 -6.46
CA ILE A 243 23.46 6.10 -5.82
C ILE A 243 21.95 5.91 -5.70
N THR A 244 21.22 6.94 -5.26
CA THR A 244 19.75 6.87 -5.13
C THR A 244 19.08 6.64 -6.48
N ALA A 245 19.50 7.35 -7.53
CA ALA A 245 18.96 7.17 -8.88
C ALA A 245 19.22 5.74 -9.40
N GLN A 246 20.43 5.22 -9.18
CA GLN A 246 20.76 3.84 -9.55
C GLN A 246 19.87 2.83 -8.82
N LEU A 247 19.71 2.95 -7.50
CA LEU A 247 18.95 1.99 -6.71
C LEU A 247 17.43 2.09 -6.93
N GLN A 248 16.88 3.28 -7.25
CA GLN A 248 15.43 3.46 -7.39
C GLN A 248 14.90 3.35 -8.83
N GLN A 249 15.69 3.79 -9.82
CA GLN A 249 15.20 4.00 -11.20
C GLN A 249 15.90 3.11 -12.24
N SER A 250 17.09 2.61 -11.92
CA SER A 250 17.93 1.86 -12.84
C SER A 250 18.40 0.50 -12.29
N GLY A 251 17.90 0.10 -11.12
CA GLY A 251 18.17 -1.20 -10.51
C GLY A 251 17.13 -2.24 -10.88
N GLY A 252 16.97 -3.25 -10.03
CA GLY A 252 15.91 -4.25 -10.16
C GLY A 252 16.01 -5.10 -11.43
N LEU A 253 14.86 -5.52 -11.95
CA LEU A 253 14.74 -6.27 -13.20
C LEU A 253 15.34 -5.49 -14.39
N LYS A 254 15.12 -4.18 -14.44
CA LYS A 254 15.68 -3.31 -15.49
C LYS A 254 17.20 -3.30 -15.47
N GLY A 255 17.80 -3.07 -14.31
CA GLY A 255 19.25 -3.03 -14.15
C GLY A 255 19.92 -4.38 -14.44
N LEU A 256 19.33 -5.48 -13.96
CA LEU A 256 19.85 -6.82 -14.18
C LEU A 256 19.70 -7.30 -15.63
N SER A 257 18.58 -6.96 -16.26
CA SER A 257 18.33 -7.37 -17.64
C SER A 257 19.08 -6.54 -18.67
N GLY A 258 19.36 -5.27 -18.34
CA GLY A 258 19.84 -4.27 -19.30
C GLY A 258 18.79 -3.84 -20.32
N LEU A 259 17.51 -4.20 -20.11
CA LEU A 259 16.42 -3.97 -21.07
C LEU A 259 15.24 -3.26 -20.40
N SER A 260 14.49 -3.98 -19.56
CA SER A 260 13.15 -3.59 -19.11
C SER A 260 12.87 -4.02 -17.69
N GLY A 261 11.99 -3.28 -17.02
CA GLY A 261 11.46 -3.65 -15.71
C GLY A 261 10.14 -4.43 -15.79
N ASP A 262 9.55 -4.57 -16.99
CA ASP A 262 8.28 -5.29 -17.18
C ASP A 262 8.52 -6.80 -17.21
N MET A 263 7.89 -7.52 -16.28
CA MET A 263 8.04 -8.98 -16.17
C MET A 263 7.61 -9.72 -17.44
N ARG A 264 6.62 -9.22 -18.20
CA ARG A 264 6.17 -9.85 -19.44
C ARG A 264 7.26 -9.83 -20.49
N GLU A 265 7.96 -8.70 -20.60
CA GLU A 265 9.09 -8.54 -21.50
C GLU A 265 10.28 -9.39 -21.06
N ILE A 266 10.58 -9.41 -19.75
CA ILE A 266 11.61 -10.29 -19.18
C ILE A 266 11.35 -11.76 -19.54
N ARG A 267 10.12 -12.25 -19.33
CA ARG A 267 9.73 -13.63 -19.66
C ARG A 267 9.89 -13.92 -21.15
N ALA A 268 9.47 -13.01 -22.04
CA ALA A 268 9.65 -13.16 -23.47
C ALA A 268 11.14 -13.25 -23.87
N GLN A 269 11.99 -12.40 -23.28
CA GLN A 269 13.42 -12.38 -23.55
C GLN A 269 14.16 -13.60 -22.98
N VAL A 270 13.69 -14.17 -21.86
CA VAL A 270 14.17 -15.46 -21.34
C VAL A 270 13.95 -16.57 -22.36
N LEU A 271 12.77 -16.63 -22.99
CA LEU A 271 12.46 -17.60 -24.04
C LEU A 271 13.32 -17.39 -25.30
N ALA A 272 13.69 -16.14 -25.59
CA ALA A 272 14.60 -15.78 -26.67
C ALA A 272 16.10 -16.04 -26.34
N GLY A 273 16.41 -16.53 -25.13
CA GLY A 273 17.79 -16.86 -24.73
C GLY A 273 18.62 -15.67 -24.25
N HIS A 274 18.00 -14.53 -23.92
CA HIS A 274 18.72 -13.35 -23.45
C HIS A 274 19.30 -13.55 -22.04
N SER A 275 20.62 -13.53 -21.92
CA SER A 275 21.34 -13.81 -20.65
C SER A 275 20.97 -12.86 -19.51
N GLY A 276 20.86 -11.55 -19.78
CA GLY A 276 20.44 -10.56 -18.78
C GLY A 276 19.03 -10.82 -18.22
N ALA A 277 18.06 -11.11 -19.08
CA ALA A 277 16.69 -11.43 -18.66
C ALA A 277 16.63 -12.73 -17.84
N GLN A 278 17.42 -13.74 -18.22
CA GLN A 278 17.56 -14.99 -17.46
C GLN A 278 18.12 -14.73 -16.07
N LEU A 279 19.18 -13.91 -15.95
CA LEU A 279 19.74 -13.50 -14.67
C LEU A 279 18.71 -12.72 -13.84
N ALA A 280 18.04 -11.72 -14.43
CA ALA A 280 17.05 -10.91 -13.74
C ALA A 280 15.93 -11.76 -13.13
N LEU A 281 15.37 -12.69 -13.92
CA LEU A 281 14.33 -13.60 -13.47
C LEU A 281 14.84 -14.59 -12.40
N ALA A 282 16.06 -15.11 -12.55
CA ALA A 282 16.66 -16.00 -11.55
C ALA A 282 16.87 -15.28 -10.21
N VAL A 283 17.39 -14.06 -10.22
CA VAL A 283 17.62 -13.25 -9.02
C VAL A 283 16.29 -12.84 -8.37
N PHE A 284 15.29 -12.43 -9.16
CA PHE A 284 13.95 -12.15 -8.66
C PHE A 284 13.35 -13.34 -7.92
N ARG A 285 13.33 -14.52 -8.54
CA ARG A 285 12.81 -15.76 -7.91
C ARG A 285 13.59 -16.14 -6.66
N HIS A 286 14.91 -16.06 -6.72
CA HIS A 286 15.76 -16.36 -5.56
C HIS A 286 15.45 -15.47 -4.36
N ARG A 287 15.36 -14.14 -4.58
CA ARG A 287 15.04 -13.19 -3.51
C ARG A 287 13.60 -13.33 -3.00
N LEU A 288 12.66 -13.63 -3.89
CA LEU A 288 11.28 -13.93 -3.51
C LEU A 288 11.21 -15.16 -2.59
N LEU A 289 11.87 -16.27 -2.96
CA LEU A 289 11.91 -17.48 -2.13
C LEU A 289 12.58 -17.25 -0.77
N GLN A 290 13.69 -16.51 -0.73
CA GLN A 290 14.32 -16.13 0.53
C GLN A 290 13.37 -15.31 1.41
N GLY A 291 12.66 -14.35 0.82
CA GLY A 291 11.64 -13.56 1.50
C GLY A 291 10.53 -14.44 2.07
N ILE A 292 9.96 -15.34 1.26
CA ILE A 292 8.90 -16.26 1.68
C ILE A 292 9.39 -17.14 2.83
N GLY A 293 10.60 -17.69 2.74
CA GLY A 293 11.20 -18.49 3.82
C GLY A 293 11.38 -17.70 5.11
N ALA A 294 11.81 -16.44 5.04
CA ALA A 294 11.92 -15.56 6.20
C ALA A 294 10.55 -15.27 6.83
N MET A 295 9.54 -14.93 6.03
CA MET A 295 8.17 -14.69 6.52
C MET A 295 7.57 -15.95 7.18
N ALA A 296 7.78 -17.12 6.57
CA ALA A 296 7.36 -18.40 7.15
C ALA A 296 8.07 -18.70 8.48
N ALA A 297 9.37 -18.37 8.59
CA ALA A 297 10.10 -18.50 9.85
C ALA A 297 9.54 -17.55 10.93
N SER A 298 9.24 -16.30 10.59
CA SER A 298 8.61 -15.32 11.49
C SER A 298 7.24 -15.79 12.00
N LEU A 299 6.49 -16.55 11.19
CA LEU A 299 5.19 -17.13 11.53
C LEU A 299 5.26 -18.47 12.28
N GLY A 300 6.42 -19.14 12.30
CA GLY A 300 6.53 -20.52 12.78
C GLY A 300 5.83 -21.54 11.85
N GLY A 301 5.86 -21.27 10.54
CA GLY A 301 5.21 -22.04 9.48
C GLY A 301 4.23 -21.18 8.67
N VAL A 302 3.54 -21.75 7.70
CA VAL A 302 2.62 -21.01 6.82
C VAL A 302 1.47 -21.93 6.40
N ASP A 303 0.26 -21.38 6.36
CA ASP A 303 -0.93 -22.09 5.89
C ASP A 303 -1.33 -21.63 4.48
N VAL A 304 -1.24 -20.31 4.24
CA VAL A 304 -1.62 -19.70 2.96
C VAL A 304 -0.51 -18.78 2.45
N LEU A 305 -0.17 -18.91 1.17
CA LEU A 305 0.57 -17.90 0.42
C LEU A 305 -0.40 -17.25 -0.58
N ALA A 306 -0.72 -15.98 -0.38
CA ALA A 306 -1.63 -15.24 -1.25
C ALA A 306 -0.84 -14.28 -2.15
N LEU A 307 -0.96 -14.48 -3.47
CA LEU A 307 -0.36 -13.63 -4.48
C LEU A 307 -1.34 -12.52 -4.88
N SER A 308 -0.86 -11.28 -4.94
CA SER A 308 -1.62 -10.11 -5.41
C SER A 308 -0.70 -9.18 -6.22
N GLY A 309 -1.28 -8.15 -6.85
CA GLY A 309 -0.55 -7.21 -7.69
C GLY A 309 -0.29 -7.77 -9.09
N GLY A 310 0.07 -6.88 -10.03
CA GLY A 310 0.06 -7.20 -11.46
C GLY A 310 0.92 -8.40 -11.90
N ILE A 311 2.04 -8.68 -11.21
CA ILE A 311 2.83 -9.90 -11.47
C ILE A 311 2.17 -11.10 -10.77
N GLY A 312 1.78 -10.98 -9.50
CA GLY A 312 1.20 -12.07 -8.73
C GLY A 312 -0.11 -12.60 -9.32
N GLU A 313 -0.93 -11.70 -9.85
CA GLU A 313 -2.24 -11.99 -10.44
C GLU A 313 -2.15 -12.58 -11.86
N HIS A 314 -1.14 -12.19 -12.65
CA HIS A 314 -1.14 -12.47 -14.09
C HIS A 314 0.02 -13.37 -14.57
N ASP A 315 1.12 -13.50 -13.83
CA ASP A 315 2.24 -14.39 -14.21
C ASP A 315 1.93 -15.84 -13.78
N GLN A 316 1.17 -16.56 -14.61
CA GLN A 316 0.84 -17.98 -14.40
C GLN A 316 2.08 -18.90 -14.35
N ALA A 317 3.16 -18.51 -15.04
CA ALA A 317 4.41 -19.26 -14.99
C ALA A 317 5.03 -19.15 -13.60
N LEU A 318 5.07 -17.94 -13.02
CA LEU A 318 5.51 -17.74 -11.64
C LEU A 318 4.67 -18.54 -10.65
N GLN A 319 3.35 -18.57 -10.81
CA GLN A 319 2.46 -19.35 -9.94
C GLN A 319 2.81 -20.85 -9.98
N THR A 320 3.04 -21.39 -11.18
CA THR A 320 3.44 -22.80 -11.37
C THR A 320 4.82 -23.09 -10.77
N GLU A 321 5.77 -22.19 -11.02
CA GLU A 321 7.12 -22.27 -10.46
C GLU A 321 7.07 -22.28 -8.92
N LEU A 322 6.30 -21.37 -8.31
CA LEU A 322 6.17 -21.27 -6.85
C LEU A 322 5.57 -22.55 -6.25
N LYS A 323 4.54 -23.13 -6.87
CA LYS A 323 3.98 -24.43 -6.44
C LYS A 323 5.06 -25.52 -6.39
N GLN A 324 5.91 -25.59 -7.41
CA GLN A 324 6.99 -26.58 -7.47
C GLN A 324 8.09 -26.28 -6.46
N MET A 325 8.52 -25.03 -6.33
CA MET A 325 9.63 -24.63 -5.47
C MET A 325 9.27 -24.67 -3.96
N LEU A 326 7.99 -24.62 -3.63
CA LEU A 326 7.47 -24.63 -2.26
C LEU A 326 6.76 -25.95 -1.89
N ASP A 327 6.82 -26.97 -2.73
CA ASP A 327 6.17 -28.29 -2.51
C ASP A 327 6.67 -28.99 -1.23
N TRP A 328 7.86 -28.63 -0.75
CA TRP A 328 8.41 -29.11 0.52
C TRP A 328 7.67 -28.56 1.75
N ILE A 329 6.85 -27.51 1.60
CA ILE A 329 5.98 -26.99 2.68
C ILE A 329 4.66 -27.77 2.64
N PRO A 330 4.41 -28.64 3.63
CA PRO A 330 3.25 -29.50 3.60
C PRO A 330 1.95 -28.69 3.69
N ALA A 331 0.98 -29.03 2.83
CA ALA A 331 -0.36 -28.45 2.82
C ALA A 331 -0.42 -26.92 2.66
N LEU A 332 0.60 -26.31 2.03
CA LEU A 332 0.57 -24.89 1.67
C LEU A 332 -0.53 -24.63 0.64
N ASP A 333 -1.46 -23.74 0.97
CA ASP A 333 -2.46 -23.24 0.03
C ASP A 333 -1.92 -22.01 -0.72
N LEU A 334 -1.72 -22.14 -2.03
CA LEU A 334 -1.32 -21.03 -2.90
C LEU A 334 -2.56 -20.43 -3.56
N GLN A 335 -2.89 -19.19 -3.19
CA GLN A 335 -4.04 -18.46 -3.70
C GLN A 335 -3.63 -17.23 -4.50
N VAL A 336 -4.50 -16.79 -5.40
CA VAL A 336 -4.39 -15.51 -6.09
C VAL A 336 -5.56 -14.64 -5.65
N ILE A 337 -5.25 -13.50 -5.02
CA ILE A 337 -6.25 -12.53 -4.54
C ILE A 337 -6.06 -11.22 -5.33
N PRO A 338 -7.04 -10.85 -6.18
CA PRO A 338 -6.97 -9.60 -6.93
C PRO A 338 -6.78 -8.39 -6.02
N ALA A 339 -5.97 -7.43 -6.44
CA ALA A 339 -5.80 -6.18 -5.70
C ALA A 339 -7.09 -5.33 -5.74
N ASP A 340 -7.55 -4.87 -4.59
CA ASP A 340 -8.65 -3.90 -4.45
C ASP A 340 -8.30 -2.85 -3.38
N GLU A 341 -7.26 -2.06 -3.65
CA GLU A 341 -6.84 -0.98 -2.75
C GLU A 341 -7.94 0.07 -2.60
N GLU A 342 -8.63 0.42 -3.68
CA GLU A 342 -9.72 1.41 -3.61
C GLU A 342 -10.88 0.92 -2.76
N GLY A 343 -11.32 -0.33 -2.93
CA GLY A 343 -12.35 -0.89 -2.06
C GLY A 343 -11.89 -1.04 -0.62
N MET A 344 -10.61 -1.32 -0.37
CA MET A 344 -10.06 -1.32 0.99
C MET A 344 -10.14 0.07 1.64
N ILE A 345 -9.74 1.12 0.91
CA ILE A 345 -9.84 2.51 1.40
C ILE A 345 -11.30 2.84 1.71
N ALA A 346 -12.25 2.49 0.83
CA ALA A 346 -13.67 2.74 1.07
C ALA A 346 -14.17 2.04 2.35
N ARG A 347 -13.84 0.75 2.55
CA ARG A 347 -14.18 0.02 3.78
C ARG A 347 -13.55 0.65 5.02
N LEU A 348 -12.30 1.10 4.95
CA LEU A 348 -11.63 1.78 6.05
C LEU A 348 -12.32 3.10 6.41
N CYS A 349 -12.69 3.92 5.41
CA CYS A 349 -13.40 5.18 5.65
C CYS A 349 -14.77 4.93 6.30
N GLN A 350 -15.50 3.92 5.84
CA GLN A 350 -16.80 3.56 6.39
C GLN A 350 -16.70 3.10 7.85
N ARG A 351 -15.73 2.23 8.18
CA ARG A 351 -15.49 1.78 9.55
C ARG A 351 -15.10 2.95 10.46
N ALA A 352 -14.16 3.78 10.02
CA ALA A 352 -13.69 4.91 10.81
C ALA A 352 -14.77 5.99 11.02
N GLU A 353 -15.67 6.20 10.05
CA GLU A 353 -16.80 7.10 10.22
C GLU A 353 -17.82 6.57 11.24
N ALA A 354 -18.08 5.26 11.26
CA ALA A 354 -18.93 4.63 12.26
C ALA A 354 -18.35 4.79 13.67
N ASP A 355 -17.06 4.50 13.84
CA ASP A 355 -16.36 4.66 15.13
C ASP A 355 -16.40 6.14 15.60
N PHE A 356 -16.17 7.09 14.69
CA PHE A 356 -16.21 8.53 15.01
C PHE A 356 -17.61 8.99 15.44
N ALA A 357 -18.67 8.41 14.88
CA ALA A 357 -20.05 8.73 15.26
C ALA A 357 -20.42 8.19 16.65
N GLU A 358 -19.81 7.08 17.08
CA GLU A 358 -20.01 6.49 18.41
C GLU A 358 -19.29 7.26 19.53
N ASP A 359 -18.11 7.83 19.23
CA ASP A 359 -17.29 8.60 20.18
C ASP A 359 -17.80 10.03 20.45
N GLN A 360 -18.75 10.54 19.66
CA GLN A 360 -19.38 11.83 19.94
C GLN A 360 -20.37 11.68 21.10
N PRO A 361 -20.30 12.54 22.15
CA PRO A 361 -21.28 12.50 23.23
C PRO A 361 -22.67 12.70 22.61
N ARG A 362 -23.54 11.70 22.71
CA ARG A 362 -24.95 11.82 22.34
C ARG A 362 -25.45 13.06 23.08
N SER A 363 -25.80 14.10 22.33
CA SER A 363 -26.43 15.27 22.92
C SER A 363 -27.70 14.78 23.60
N SER A 364 -27.68 14.73 24.93
CA SER A 364 -28.90 14.62 25.71
C SER A 364 -29.69 15.90 25.42
N SER A 365 -30.63 15.84 24.49
CA SER A 365 -31.76 16.76 24.47
C SER A 365 -32.50 16.51 25.79
N GLY A 366 -32.13 17.28 26.81
CA GLY A 366 -32.87 17.35 28.04
C GLY A 366 -34.25 17.88 27.73
N ASP A 367 -35.26 17.04 27.88
CA ASP A 367 -36.59 17.50 28.22
C ASP A 367 -36.48 18.14 29.60
N VAL A 368 -36.30 19.46 29.60
CA VAL A 368 -36.53 20.29 30.77
C VAL A 368 -38.04 20.46 30.84
N ASP A 369 -38.69 19.50 31.50
CA ASP A 369 -40.10 19.57 31.84
C ASP A 369 -40.27 20.68 32.89
N ALA A 370 -40.68 21.85 32.42
CA ALA A 370 -40.97 23.02 33.23
C ALA A 370 -42.47 23.29 33.18
N ALA A 371 -43.21 22.81 34.18
CA ALA A 371 -44.29 23.56 34.83
C ALA A 371 -44.92 22.77 35.99
N LEU A 372 -44.53 23.14 37.22
CA LEU A 372 -45.45 23.19 38.35
C LEU A 372 -45.95 24.64 38.43
N ILE A 373 -47.25 24.84 38.19
CA ILE A 373 -48.25 25.64 38.95
C ILE A 373 -49.59 25.49 38.25
#